data_AF-A0A839PD17-F1
#
_entry.id   AF-A0A839PD17-F1
#
_cell.length_a   1.000
_cell.length_b   1.000
_cell.length_c   1.000
_cell.angle_alpha   90.00
_cell.angle_beta   90.00
_cell.angle_gamma   90.00
#
_symmetry.space_group_name_H-M   'P 1'
#
loop_
_entity.id
_entity.type
_entity.pdbx_description
1 polymer ?
#
loop_
_entity_poly.entity_id
_entity_poly.type
_entity_poly.pdbx_seq_one_letter_code
_entity_poly.pdbx_strand_id
1 'polypeptide(L)'
;MTAPANPGGRARAGYHVTRKYGVPHADIAFLLNIEEKTYLRRLRLSGFDPDAAIRSDRLPDMEGILANIRTELLRLTEGGKVPDKGAADALTSLARALKTVMELARESTPPPAMETAPATVTPEELREALARIDRRINELADVRAAEIIRRRLDGPDGDRVDEGVVLRGT
;
A
#
# COMPACT_ATOMS: atom_id res chain seq x y z
N MET A 1 25.83 -2.66 -15.36
CA MET A 1 24.69 -3.43 -15.91
C MET A 1 23.53 -3.27 -14.94
N THR A 2 22.62 -2.33 -15.21
CA THR A 2 21.43 -2.06 -14.39
C THR A 2 20.41 -3.16 -14.61
N ALA A 3 19.94 -3.79 -13.53
CA ALA A 3 18.87 -4.78 -13.58
C ALA A 3 17.63 -4.19 -14.28
N PRO A 4 16.92 -4.94 -15.12
CA PRO A 4 15.74 -4.42 -15.81
C PRO A 4 14.67 -4.07 -14.77
N ALA A 5 14.30 -2.78 -14.72
CA ALA A 5 13.18 -2.30 -13.94
C ALA A 5 11.94 -3.13 -14.31
N ASN A 6 11.37 -3.91 -13.38
CA ASN A 6 10.18 -4.71 -13.63
C ASN A 6 8.99 -3.77 -13.92
N PRO A 7 8.62 -3.54 -15.19
CA PRO A 7 7.66 -2.49 -15.54
C PRO A 7 6.24 -2.87 -15.11
N GLY A 8 5.96 -4.17 -15.02
CA GLY A 8 4.67 -4.71 -14.59
C GLY A 8 4.46 -4.58 -13.08
N GLY A 9 5.51 -4.75 -12.28
CA GLY A 9 5.44 -4.59 -10.82
C GLY A 9 5.05 -3.16 -10.40
N ARG A 10 5.62 -2.16 -11.06
CA ARG A 10 5.32 -0.74 -10.80
C ARG A 10 3.90 -0.36 -11.20
N ALA A 11 3.42 -0.85 -12.36
CA ALA A 11 2.06 -0.58 -12.80
C ALA A 11 1.02 -1.16 -11.82
N ARG A 12 1.24 -2.39 -11.35
CA ARG A 12 0.38 -3.02 -10.33
C ARG A 12 0.39 -2.27 -9.00
N ALA A 13 1.55 -1.82 -8.53
CA ALA A 13 1.64 -1.00 -7.32
C ALA A 13 0.83 0.30 -7.47
N GLY A 14 0.97 0.96 -8.62
CA GLY A 14 0.17 2.12 -8.99
C GLY A 14 -1.34 1.88 -8.92
N TYR A 15 -1.81 0.74 -9.46
CA TYR A 15 -3.23 0.35 -9.38
C TYR A 15 -3.74 0.24 -7.95
N HIS A 16 -2.94 -0.36 -7.05
CA HIS A 16 -3.32 -0.47 -5.65
C HIS A 16 -3.38 0.90 -4.94
N VAL A 17 -2.51 1.84 -5.32
CA VAL A 17 -2.57 3.22 -4.81
C VAL A 17 -3.84 3.92 -5.28
N THR A 18 -4.18 3.82 -6.56
CA THR A 18 -5.45 4.34 -7.10
C THR A 18 -6.66 3.75 -6.40
N ARG A 19 -6.67 2.43 -6.17
CA ARG A 19 -7.79 1.74 -5.50
C ARG A 19 -7.95 2.14 -4.03
N LYS A 20 -6.84 2.29 -3.31
CA LYS A 20 -6.85 2.52 -1.86
C LYS A 20 -7.02 3.99 -1.49
N TYR A 21 -6.43 4.89 -2.27
CA TYR A 21 -6.33 6.31 -1.94
C TYR A 21 -7.04 7.22 -2.94
N GLY A 22 -7.66 6.66 -3.99
CA GLY A 22 -8.38 7.44 -5.00
C GLY A 22 -7.49 8.27 -5.93
N VAL A 23 -6.19 7.99 -5.98
CA VAL A 23 -5.24 8.73 -6.83
C VAL A 23 -5.55 8.47 -8.31
N PRO A 24 -5.77 9.51 -9.13
CA PRO A 24 -6.00 9.38 -10.57
C PRO A 24 -4.93 8.56 -11.30
N HIS A 25 -5.32 7.78 -12.31
CA HIS A 25 -4.38 6.99 -13.12
C HIS A 25 -3.38 7.88 -13.89
N ALA A 26 -3.79 9.09 -14.27
CA ALA A 26 -2.91 10.10 -14.88
C ALA A 26 -1.73 10.48 -13.98
N ASP A 27 -1.97 10.70 -12.69
CA ASP A 27 -0.93 11.07 -11.72
C ASP A 27 0.06 9.92 -11.49
N ILE A 28 -0.44 8.69 -11.43
CA ILE A 28 0.42 7.50 -11.36
C ILE A 28 1.26 7.34 -12.62
N ALA A 29 0.69 7.57 -13.80
CA ALA A 29 1.42 7.49 -15.06
C ALA A 29 2.54 8.55 -15.13
N PHE A 30 2.24 9.78 -14.70
CA PHE A 30 3.22 10.86 -14.55
C PHE A 30 4.38 10.46 -13.63
N LEU A 31 4.09 9.90 -12.45
CA LEU A 31 5.11 9.42 -11.50
C LEU A 31 5.97 8.29 -12.07
N LEU A 32 5.40 7.46 -12.95
CA LEU A 32 6.11 6.38 -13.63
C LEU A 32 6.83 6.85 -14.90
N ASN A 33 6.76 8.14 -15.22
CA ASN A 33 7.30 8.77 -16.43
C ASN A 33 6.86 8.04 -17.72
N ILE A 34 5.58 7.69 -17.80
CA ILE A 34 4.95 7.06 -18.97
C ILE A 34 3.65 7.78 -19.29
N GLU A 35 3.24 7.72 -20.55
CA GLU A 35 1.92 8.20 -20.93
C GLU A 35 0.81 7.40 -20.22
N GLU A 36 -0.25 8.09 -19.81
CA GLU A 36 -1.42 7.47 -19.17
C GLU A 36 -1.99 6.32 -20.00
N LYS A 37 -2.11 6.49 -21.32
CA LYS A 37 -2.55 5.43 -22.24
C LYS A 37 -1.67 4.17 -22.15
N THR A 38 -0.37 4.35 -21.98
CA THR A 38 0.60 3.25 -21.83
C THR A 38 0.44 2.56 -20.49
N TYR A 39 0.23 3.33 -19.42
CA TYR A 39 -0.05 2.81 -18.08
C TYR A 39 -1.35 1.98 -18.05
N LEU A 40 -2.46 2.53 -18.55
CA LEU A 40 -3.76 1.85 -18.63
C LEU A 40 -3.68 0.56 -19.47
N ARG A 41 -2.94 0.58 -20.57
CA ARG A 41 -2.69 -0.62 -21.39
C ARG A 41 -1.96 -1.70 -20.58
N ARG A 42 -0.92 -1.33 -19.83
CA ARG A 42 -0.18 -2.27 -18.98
C ARG A 42 -1.03 -2.87 -17.88
N LEU A 43 -1.94 -2.09 -17.29
CA LEU A 43 -2.91 -2.58 -16.31
C LEU A 43 -3.82 -3.65 -16.90
N ARG A 44 -4.43 -3.35 -18.06
CA ARG A 44 -5.31 -4.30 -18.76
C ARG A 44 -4.58 -5.58 -19.15
N LEU A 45 -3.35 -5.48 -19.66
CA LEU A 45 -2.49 -6.64 -19.95
C LEU A 45 -2.13 -7.46 -18.71
N SER A 46 -2.12 -6.83 -17.53
CA SER A 46 -1.86 -7.48 -16.25
C SER A 46 -3.14 -7.98 -15.56
N GLY A 47 -4.30 -7.91 -16.23
CA GLY A 47 -5.59 -8.35 -15.71
C GLY A 47 -6.27 -7.37 -14.75
N PHE A 48 -5.78 -6.14 -14.64
CA PHE A 48 -6.44 -5.09 -13.85
C PHE A 48 -7.36 -4.26 -14.73
N ASP A 49 -8.60 -4.11 -14.28
CA ASP A 49 -9.57 -3.22 -14.92
C ASP A 49 -9.40 -1.79 -14.34
N PRO A 50 -8.90 -0.82 -15.14
CA PRO A 50 -8.74 0.57 -14.69
C PRO A 50 -10.07 1.31 -14.55
N ASP A 51 -11.11 0.84 -15.24
CA ASP A 51 -12.45 1.42 -15.27
C ASP A 51 -13.35 0.79 -14.20
N ALA A 52 -12.88 -0.28 -13.54
CA ALA A 52 -13.55 -0.87 -12.40
C ALA A 52 -13.77 0.21 -11.35
N ALA A 53 -15.06 0.53 -11.12
CA ALA A 53 -15.51 1.50 -10.13
C ALA A 53 -14.63 1.36 -8.89
N ILE A 54 -14.02 2.48 -8.47
CA ILE A 54 -13.24 2.56 -7.24
C ILE A 54 -14.21 2.13 -6.14
N ARG A 55 -14.23 0.83 -5.85
CA ARG A 55 -14.67 0.32 -4.58
C ARG A 55 -13.55 0.81 -3.69
N SER A 56 -13.70 2.05 -3.23
CA SER A 56 -13.33 2.37 -1.87
C SER A 56 -13.87 1.17 -1.13
N ASP A 57 -12.99 0.38 -0.54
CA ASP A 57 -13.36 -0.63 0.44
C ASP A 57 -13.92 0.15 1.64
N ARG A 58 -15.03 0.88 1.39
CA ARG A 58 -15.89 1.51 2.36
C ARG A 58 -16.28 0.33 3.19
N LEU A 59 -15.66 0.27 4.36
CA LEU A 59 -16.11 -0.54 5.47
C LEU A 59 -17.65 -0.56 5.42
N PRO A 60 -18.27 -1.75 5.56
CA PRO A 60 -19.72 -1.87 5.48
C PRO A 60 -20.34 -0.76 6.31
N ASP A 61 -21.35 -0.05 5.78
CA ASP A 61 -21.92 1.19 6.33
C ASP A 61 -21.95 1.19 7.87
N MET A 62 -20.85 1.66 8.47
CA MET A 62 -20.63 1.48 9.91
C MET A 62 -21.57 2.40 10.70
N GLU A 63 -22.00 3.49 10.08
CA GLU A 63 -23.01 4.40 10.58
C GLU A 63 -24.37 3.69 10.68
N GLY A 64 -24.75 2.95 9.62
CA GLY A 64 -25.94 2.08 9.61
C GLY A 64 -25.87 0.93 10.62
N ILE A 65 -24.71 0.29 10.76
CA ILE A 65 -24.50 -0.78 11.77
C ILE A 65 -24.63 -0.21 13.19
N LEU A 66 -24.03 0.95 13.48
CA LEU A 66 -24.18 1.61 14.78
C LEU A 66 -25.62 2.04 15.05
N ALA A 67 -26.33 2.55 14.04
CA ALA A 67 -27.74 2.90 14.18
C ALA A 67 -28.58 1.68 14.55
N ASN A 68 -28.35 0.54 13.89
CA ASN A 68 -29.05 -0.72 14.19
C ASN A 68 -28.76 -1.21 15.61
N ILE A 69 -27.50 -1.15 16.06
CA ILE A 69 -27.11 -1.53 17.43
C ILE A 69 -27.77 -0.61 18.47
N ARG A 70 -27.83 0.69 18.20
CA ARG A 70 -28.51 1.66 19.08
C ARG A 70 -30.01 1.39 19.17
N THR A 71 -30.66 1.10 18.05
CA THR A 71 -32.09 0.75 18.01
C THR A 71 -32.37 -0.52 18.79
N GLU A 72 -31.54 -1.55 18.66
CA GLU A 72 -31.73 -2.80 19.40
C GLU A 72 -31.47 -2.61 20.90
N LEU A 73 -30.50 -1.77 21.29
CA LEU A 73 -30.31 -1.35 22.69
C LEU A 73 -31.56 -0.66 23.25
N LEU A 74 -32.13 0.30 22.52
CA LEU A 74 -33.36 1.00 22.94
C LEU A 74 -34.53 0.02 23.08
N ARG A 75 -34.70 -0.88 22.11
CA ARG A 75 -35.75 -1.90 22.12
C ARG A 75 -35.61 -2.87 23.31
N LEU A 76 -34.38 -3.25 23.65
CA LEU A 76 -34.10 -4.10 24.83
C LEU A 76 -34.38 -3.35 26.14
N THR A 77 -34.25 -2.02 26.17
CA THR A 77 -34.59 -1.20 27.34
C THR A 77 -36.09 -0.87 27.45
N GLU A 78 -36.82 -0.79 26.34
CA GLU A 78 -38.25 -0.45 26.30
C GLU A 78 -39.17 -1.68 26.41
N GLY A 79 -38.71 -2.86 25.99
CA GLY A 79 -39.51 -4.09 25.90
C GLY A 79 -39.81 -4.82 27.21
N GLY A 80 -39.55 -4.23 28.38
CA GLY A 80 -39.90 -4.78 29.69
C GLY A 80 -39.14 -6.04 30.15
N LYS A 81 -38.29 -6.64 29.31
CA LYS A 81 -37.28 -7.63 29.72
C LYS A 81 -35.97 -6.90 30.00
N VAL A 82 -35.62 -6.78 31.27
CA VAL A 82 -34.32 -6.25 31.67
C VAL A 82 -33.24 -7.18 31.10
N PRO A 83 -32.36 -6.71 30.20
CA PRO A 83 -31.26 -7.53 29.72
C PRO A 83 -30.35 -7.87 30.89
N ASP A 84 -29.85 -9.11 30.92
CA ASP A 84 -28.84 -9.51 31.90
C ASP A 84 -27.67 -8.51 31.83
N LYS A 85 -27.17 -8.08 32.99
CA LYS A 85 -26.13 -7.05 33.10
C LYS A 85 -24.96 -7.26 32.11
N GLY A 86 -24.54 -8.52 31.94
CA GLY A 86 -23.48 -8.89 31.00
C GLY A 86 -23.82 -8.64 29.52
N ALA A 87 -25.07 -8.81 29.11
CA ALA A 87 -25.50 -8.56 27.73
C ALA A 87 -25.56 -7.06 27.42
N ALA A 88 -26.05 -6.25 28.38
CA ALA A 88 -26.05 -4.80 28.27
C ALA A 88 -24.62 -4.22 28.23
N ASP A 89 -23.73 -4.74 29.07
CA ASP A 89 -22.31 -4.34 29.11
C ASP A 89 -21.57 -4.75 27.82
N ALA A 90 -21.80 -5.95 27.30
CA ALA A 90 -21.21 -6.43 26.05
C ALA A 90 -21.64 -5.59 24.84
N LEU A 91 -22.93 -5.27 24.72
CA LEU A 91 -23.46 -4.43 23.65
C LEU A 91 -22.94 -2.99 23.74
N THR A 92 -22.85 -2.44 24.96
CA THR A 92 -22.27 -1.11 25.18
C THR A 92 -20.78 -1.07 24.82
N SER A 93 -20.03 -2.12 25.18
CA SER A 93 -18.62 -2.27 24.82
C SER A 93 -18.44 -2.35 23.30
N LEU A 94 -19.29 -3.13 22.62
CA LEU A 94 -19.29 -3.26 21.17
C LEU A 94 -19.61 -1.93 20.47
N ALA A 95 -20.60 -1.18 20.95
CA ALA A 95 -20.94 0.15 20.42
C ALA A 95 -19.77 1.16 20.59
N ARG A 96 -19.05 1.11 21.72
CA ARG A 96 -17.86 1.95 21.94
C ARG A 96 -16.69 1.55 21.04
N ALA A 97 -16.46 0.25 20.88
CA ALA A 97 -15.42 -0.26 19.99
C ALA A 97 -15.68 0.15 18.53
N LEU A 98 -16.92 0.00 18.04
CA LEU A 98 -17.33 0.44 16.70
C LEU A 98 -17.19 1.95 16.52
N LYS A 99 -17.59 2.77 17.51
CA LYS A 99 -17.37 4.22 17.47
C LYS A 99 -15.89 4.56 17.34
N THR A 100 -15.03 3.90 18.11
CA THR A 100 -13.58 4.13 18.09
C THR A 100 -12.97 3.75 16.74
N VAL A 101 -13.41 2.64 16.15
CA VAL A 101 -13.00 2.21 14.80
C VAL A 101 -13.50 3.18 13.74
N MET A 102 -14.70 3.76 13.89
CA MET A 102 -15.21 4.79 12.99
C MET A 102 -14.40 6.10 13.06
N GLU A 103 -14.07 6.57 14.27
CA GLU A 103 -13.22 7.76 14.44
C GLU A 103 -11.82 7.51 13.86
N LEU A 104 -11.23 6.34 14.10
CA LEU A 104 -9.94 5.96 13.50
C LEU A 104 -10.02 5.84 11.97
N ALA A 105 -11.14 5.33 11.44
CA ALA A 105 -11.37 5.26 10.00
C ALA A 105 -11.56 6.66 9.38
N ARG A 106 -12.22 7.59 10.09
CA ARG A 106 -12.34 9.00 9.69
C ARG A 106 -10.97 9.69 9.70
N GLU A 107 -10.15 9.46 10.71
CA GLU A 107 -8.78 10.00 10.81
C GLU A 107 -7.84 9.37 9.76
N SER A 108 -8.07 8.12 9.39
CA SER A 108 -7.33 7.41 8.34
C SER A 108 -7.86 7.67 6.93
N THR A 109 -9.01 8.34 6.79
CA THR A 109 -9.51 8.78 5.49
C THR A 109 -8.69 10.00 5.10
N PRO A 110 -7.85 9.91 4.05
CA PRO A 110 -7.14 11.09 3.58
C PRO A 110 -8.18 12.17 3.25
N PRO A 111 -7.94 13.44 3.62
CA PRO A 111 -8.84 14.51 3.24
C PRO A 111 -9.05 14.43 1.72
N PRO A 112 -10.27 14.71 1.21
CA PRO A 112 -10.45 14.90 -0.23
C PRO A 112 -9.38 15.90 -0.62
N ALA A 113 -8.56 15.55 -1.62
CA ALA A 113 -7.41 16.34 -2.03
C ALA A 113 -7.86 17.80 -2.15
N MET A 114 -7.59 18.60 -1.11
CA MET A 114 -7.65 20.03 -1.25
C MET A 114 -6.61 20.29 -2.31
N GLU A 115 -7.03 20.98 -3.36
CA GLU A 115 -6.15 21.61 -4.33
C GLU A 115 -5.19 22.51 -3.56
N THR A 116 -4.14 21.93 -2.99
CA THR A 116 -2.98 22.70 -2.58
C THR A 116 -2.45 23.25 -3.88
N ALA A 117 -2.61 24.56 -4.05
CA ALA A 117 -1.97 25.34 -5.10
C ALA A 117 -0.58 24.75 -5.36
N PRO A 118 -0.19 24.51 -6.62
CA PRO A 118 1.06 23.85 -6.91
C PRO A 118 2.16 24.65 -6.21
N ALA A 119 2.84 24.03 -5.25
CA ALA A 119 4.08 24.57 -4.74
C ALA A 119 4.94 24.75 -5.99
N THR A 120 5.18 26.01 -6.39
CA THR A 120 5.90 26.35 -7.59
C THR A 120 7.37 26.05 -7.35
N VAL A 121 7.71 24.77 -7.41
CA VAL A 121 9.09 24.29 -7.43
C VAL A 121 9.66 24.72 -8.77
N THR A 122 10.70 25.53 -8.72
CA THR A 122 11.38 25.96 -9.92
C THR A 122 12.12 24.77 -10.56
N PRO A 123 12.30 24.74 -11.88
CA PRO A 123 13.06 23.68 -12.55
C PRO A 123 14.47 23.49 -11.99
N GLU A 124 15.05 24.55 -11.43
CA GLU A 124 16.39 24.52 -10.85
C GLU A 124 16.41 23.80 -9.49
N GLU A 125 15.43 24.06 -8.62
CA GLU A 125 15.26 23.33 -7.36
C GLU A 125 15.00 21.83 -7.60
N LEU A 126 14.24 21.51 -8.65
CA LEU A 126 14.02 20.12 -9.05
C LEU A 126 15.30 19.44 -9.53
N ARG A 127 16.13 20.13 -10.34
CA ARG A 127 17.43 19.62 -10.78
C ARG A 127 18.38 19.41 -9.62
N GLU A 128 18.44 20.34 -8.67
CA GLU A 128 19.30 20.22 -7.51
C GLU A 128 18.87 19.05 -6.62
N ALA A 129 17.56 18.91 -6.39
CA ALA A 129 17.01 17.79 -5.63
C ALA A 129 17.33 16.44 -6.29
N LEU A 130 17.15 16.33 -7.61
CA LEU A 130 17.48 15.12 -8.35
C LEU A 130 18.99 14.80 -8.30
N ALA A 131 19.86 15.81 -8.46
CA ALA A 131 21.30 15.62 -8.35
C ALA A 131 21.74 15.15 -6.94
N ARG A 132 21.06 15.64 -5.90
CA ARG A 132 21.28 15.21 -4.52
C ARG A 132 20.86 13.76 -4.30
N ILE A 133 19.71 13.36 -4.86
CA ILE A 133 19.21 11.98 -4.81
C ILE A 133 20.17 11.04 -5.54
N ASP A 134 20.59 11.38 -6.76
CA ASP A 134 21.52 10.56 -7.56
C ASP A 134 22.86 10.35 -6.85
N ARG A 135 23.41 11.42 -6.25
CA ARG A 135 24.62 11.30 -5.43
C ARG A 135 24.42 10.32 -4.27
N ARG A 136 23.29 10.43 -3.55
CA ARG A 136 23.01 9.56 -2.41
C ARG A 136 22.80 8.10 -2.83
N ILE A 137 22.19 7.86 -3.98
CA ILE A 137 22.04 6.51 -4.53
C ILE A 137 23.41 5.89 -4.83
N ASN A 138 24.32 6.65 -5.44
CA ASN A 138 25.66 6.17 -5.75
C ASN A 138 26.46 5.85 -4.47
N GLU A 139 26.42 6.73 -3.47
CA GLU A 139 27.05 6.47 -2.17
C GLU A 139 26.52 5.18 -1.52
N LEU A 140 25.20 4.98 -1.52
CA LEU A 140 24.58 3.78 -0.96
C LEU A 140 24.92 2.52 -1.76
N ALA A 141 25.03 2.63 -3.09
CA ALA A 141 25.45 1.53 -3.94
C ALA A 141 26.90 1.11 -3.66
N ASP A 142 27.81 2.06 -3.47
CA ASP A 142 29.20 1.81 -3.12
C ASP A 142 29.32 1.15 -1.73
N VAL A 143 28.59 1.67 -0.73
CA VAL A 143 28.53 1.06 0.60
C VAL A 143 28.03 -0.39 0.51
N ARG A 144 26.97 -0.65 -0.28
CA ARG A 144 26.41 -1.99 -0.43
C ARG A 144 27.35 -2.93 -1.19
N ALA A 145 28.05 -2.44 -2.21
CA ALA A 145 29.05 -3.21 -2.94
C ALA A 145 30.22 -3.61 -2.02
N ALA A 146 30.71 -2.68 -1.20
CA ALA A 146 31.74 -2.94 -0.21
C ALA A 146 31.29 -3.97 0.84
N GLU A 147 30.04 -3.88 1.32
CA GLU A 147 29.45 -4.86 2.26
C GLU A 147 29.38 -6.26 1.65
N ILE A 148 28.96 -6.39 0.39
CA ILE A 148 28.89 -7.68 -0.31
C ILE A 148 30.29 -8.30 -0.48
N ILE A 149 31.28 -7.50 -0.88
CA ILE A 149 32.67 -7.95 -1.03
C ILE A 149 33.21 -8.42 0.32
N ARG A 150 33.02 -7.62 1.37
CA ARG A 150 33.44 -7.98 2.73
C ARG A 150 32.78 -9.27 3.20
N ARG A 151 31.48 -9.43 3.02
CA ARG A 151 30.75 -10.65 3.40
C ARG A 151 31.22 -11.90 2.63
N ARG A 152 31.69 -11.73 1.39
CA ARG A 152 32.26 -12.83 0.59
C ARG A 152 33.66 -13.23 1.05
N LEU A 153 34.44 -12.26 1.54
CA LEU A 153 35.78 -12.49 2.08
C LEU A 153 35.74 -13.02 3.52
N ASP A 154 34.72 -12.66 4.29
CA ASP A 154 34.50 -13.08 5.68
C ASP A 154 33.55 -14.31 5.81
N GLY A 155 33.22 -14.98 4.69
CA GLY A 155 32.39 -16.20 4.67
C GLY A 155 33.19 -17.45 5.08
N PRO A 156 32.58 -18.40 5.80
CA PRO A 156 33.30 -19.43 6.55
C PRO A 156 34.04 -20.41 5.66
N ASP A 157 35.29 -20.71 6.03
CA ASP A 157 35.96 -21.95 5.69
C ASP A 157 35.09 -23.15 6.11
N GLY A 158 34.87 -24.08 5.17
CA GLY A 158 34.11 -25.33 5.36
C GLY A 158 32.77 -25.27 4.62
N ASP A 159 32.53 -26.00 3.54
CA ASP A 159 32.65 -27.45 3.52
C ASP A 159 32.85 -27.95 2.08
N ARG A 160 33.87 -28.77 1.91
CA ARG A 160 34.08 -29.59 0.71
C ARG A 160 33.13 -30.77 0.80
N VAL A 161 32.21 -30.92 -0.14
CA VAL A 161 31.79 -32.25 -0.56
C VAL A 161 31.87 -32.34 -2.08
N ASP A 162 32.89 -33.11 -2.44
CA ASP A 162 33.17 -33.77 -3.70
C ASP A 162 32.00 -34.70 -4.07
N GLU A 163 31.39 -34.54 -5.24
CA GLU A 163 30.61 -35.63 -5.82
C GLU A 163 30.85 -35.67 -7.34
N GLY A 164 31.51 -36.76 -7.74
CA GLY A 164 32.11 -36.97 -9.04
C GLY A 164 31.15 -37.37 -10.15
N VAL A 165 31.61 -37.05 -11.37
CA VAL A 165 31.47 -37.74 -12.66
C VAL A 165 30.54 -38.96 -12.72
N VAL A 166 29.54 -38.92 -13.63
CA VAL A 166 29.46 -39.87 -14.75
C VAL A 166 28.84 -39.21 -15.99
N LEU A 167 29.64 -39.06 -17.05
CA LEU A 167 29.15 -38.85 -18.42
C LEU A 167 28.68 -40.20 -18.97
N ARG A 168 27.41 -40.32 -19.37
CA ARG A 168 26.92 -41.49 -20.09
C ARG A 168 26.73 -41.14 -21.57
N GLY A 169 27.66 -41.60 -22.39
CA GLY A 169 27.49 -41.69 -23.83
C GLY A 169 26.98 -43.08 -24.22
N THR A 170 25.96 -43.11 -25.06
CA THR A 170 25.72 -44.08 -26.15
C THR A 170 24.82 -43.40 -27.17
#